data_AF-A0A2H0VVV0-F1
#
_entry.id   AF-A0A2H0VVV0-F1
#
_cell.length_a   1.000
_cell.length_b   1.000
_cell.length_c   1.000
_cell.angle_alpha   90.00
_cell.angle_beta   90.00
_cell.angle_gamma   90.00
#
_symmetry.space_group_name_H-M   'P 1'
#
loop_
_entity.id
_entity.type
_entity.pdbx_description
1 polymer ?
#
loop_
_entity_poly.entity_id
_entity_poly.type
_entity_poly.pdbx_seq_one_letter_code
_entity_poly.pdbx_strand_id
1 'polypeptide(L)'
;MILERKKMKYWVLLLGLFLGGCGFSNFADLRFEGEAQTKKLAEELKRIECKEDLQKALPAIKKRFNKIADLLVAAREIEAPELEPSFASEQLFVELARLYEMPGGRDLIETAQSEAVCRLRR
;
A
#
# COMPACT_ATOMS: atom_id res chain seq x y z
N MET A 1 5.34 -35.50 -34.63
CA MET A 1 4.97 -35.05 -33.27
C MET A 1 6.06 -34.20 -32.57
N ILE A 2 6.84 -33.39 -33.32
CA ILE A 2 7.94 -32.56 -32.77
C ILE A 2 7.70 -31.05 -33.02
N LEU A 3 6.83 -30.70 -33.98
CA LEU A 3 6.59 -29.30 -34.38
C LEU A 3 5.74 -28.49 -33.38
N GLU A 4 4.90 -29.15 -32.57
CA GLU A 4 3.99 -28.45 -31.64
C GLU A 4 4.65 -28.04 -30.32
N ARG A 5 5.71 -28.75 -29.88
CA ARG A 5 6.43 -28.40 -28.64
C ARG A 5 7.26 -27.12 -28.77
N LYS A 6 7.69 -26.75 -29.98
CA LYS A 6 8.49 -25.53 -30.20
C LYS A 6 7.62 -24.26 -30.07
N LYS A 7 6.40 -24.26 -30.61
CA LYS A 7 5.50 -23.08 -30.57
C LYS A 7 5.10 -22.67 -29.15
N MET A 8 4.96 -23.65 -28.25
CA MET A 8 4.62 -23.44 -26.84
C MET A 8 5.73 -22.73 -26.04
N LYS A 9 7.01 -23.02 -26.34
CA LYS A 9 8.16 -22.37 -25.70
C LYS A 9 8.28 -20.88 -26.06
N TYR A 10 7.98 -20.52 -27.31
CA TYR A 10 8.01 -19.12 -27.76
C TYR A 10 6.87 -18.29 -27.17
N TRP A 11 5.70 -18.90 -26.95
CA TRP A 11 4.57 -18.22 -26.29
C TRP A 11 4.83 -17.93 -24.81
N VAL A 12 5.47 -18.85 -24.08
CA VAL A 12 5.86 -18.61 -22.67
C VAL A 12 6.94 -17.53 -22.55
N LEU A 13 7.86 -17.46 -23.51
CA LEU A 13 8.88 -16.39 -23.58
C LEU A 13 8.28 -15.02 -23.96
N LEU A 14 7.26 -14.98 -24.82
CA LEU A 14 6.56 -13.72 -25.17
C LEU A 14 5.66 -13.20 -24.04
N LEU A 15 5.01 -14.10 -23.27
CA LEU A 15 4.22 -13.71 -22.11
C LEU A 15 5.08 -13.12 -20.97
N GLY A 16 6.33 -13.60 -20.84
CA GLY A 16 7.29 -13.08 -19.85
C GLY A 16 7.73 -11.63 -20.12
N LEU A 17 7.71 -11.19 -21.39
CA LEU A 17 8.08 -9.82 -21.78
C LEU A 17 6.96 -8.80 -21.55
N PHE A 18 5.69 -9.22 -21.56
CA PHE A 18 4.55 -8.33 -21.33
C PHE A 18 4.24 -8.06 -19.86
N LEU A 19 4.77 -8.86 -18.94
CA LEU A 19 4.55 -8.70 -17.48
C LEU A 19 5.62 -7.83 -16.80
N GLY A 20 6.60 -7.31 -17.56
CA GLY A 20 7.74 -6.54 -17.05
C GLY A 20 7.58 -5.02 -17.08
N GLY A 21 6.39 -4.46 -17.30
CA GLY A 21 6.25 -3.04 -17.66
C GLY A 21 4.98 -2.34 -17.20
N CYS A 22 4.56 -2.52 -15.94
CA CYS A 22 3.75 -1.52 -15.24
C CYS A 22 4.55 -0.98 -14.06
N GLY A 23 5.78 -0.54 -14.32
CA GLY A 23 6.51 0.31 -13.38
C GLY A 23 5.91 1.70 -13.43
N PHE A 24 5.62 2.30 -12.27
CA PHE A 24 5.22 3.70 -12.19
C PHE A 24 6.28 4.55 -12.88
N SER A 25 5.93 5.18 -14.00
CA SER A 25 6.90 5.88 -14.86
C SER A 25 7.17 7.30 -14.39
N ASN A 26 6.35 7.86 -13.51
CA ASN A 26 6.53 9.20 -12.98
C ASN A 26 6.01 9.34 -11.54
N PHE A 27 6.48 10.39 -10.85
CA PHE A 27 6.07 10.73 -9.49
C PHE A 27 4.55 10.95 -9.34
N ALA A 28 3.90 11.52 -10.36
CA ALA A 28 2.47 11.82 -10.31
C ALA A 28 1.62 10.53 -10.20
N ASP A 29 2.02 9.47 -10.90
CA ASP A 29 1.36 8.16 -10.83
C ASP A 29 1.51 7.54 -9.44
N LEU A 30 2.70 7.63 -8.85
CA LEU A 30 2.95 7.18 -7.46
C LEU A 30 2.14 7.98 -6.46
N ARG A 31 2.07 9.31 -6.63
CA ARG A 31 1.28 10.18 -5.76
C ARG A 31 -0.21 9.85 -5.86
N PHE A 32 -0.73 9.71 -7.07
CA PHE A 32 -2.15 9.36 -7.29
C PHE A 32 -2.51 8.03 -6.64
N GLU A 33 -1.70 6.98 -6.85
CA GLU A 33 -1.93 5.69 -6.23
C GLU A 33 -1.75 5.76 -4.69
N GLY A 34 -0.76 6.53 -4.22
CA GLY A 34 -0.54 6.79 -2.79
C GLY A 34 -1.76 7.42 -2.13
N GLU A 35 -2.31 8.48 -2.71
CA GLU A 35 -3.52 9.13 -2.24
C GLU A 35 -4.72 8.17 -2.25
N ALA A 36 -4.87 7.35 -3.30
CA ALA A 36 -5.94 6.36 -3.39
C ALA A 36 -5.84 5.30 -2.29
N GLN A 37 -4.63 4.82 -1.96
CA GLN A 37 -4.43 3.84 -0.89
C GLN A 37 -4.64 4.47 0.49
N THR A 38 -4.15 5.68 0.71
CA THR A 38 -4.36 6.46 1.93
C THR A 38 -5.84 6.72 2.19
N LYS A 39 -6.60 7.16 1.19
CA LYS A 39 -8.05 7.36 1.29
C LYS A 39 -8.78 6.09 1.69
N LYS A 40 -8.49 4.97 1.01
CA LYS A 40 -9.11 3.67 1.32
C LYS A 40 -8.78 3.21 2.73
N LEU A 41 -7.55 3.43 3.19
CA LEU A 41 -7.17 3.11 4.57
C LEU A 41 -7.96 3.98 5.56
N ALA A 42 -8.04 5.29 5.35
CA ALA A 42 -8.83 6.17 6.21
C ALA A 42 -10.31 5.73 6.28
N GLU A 43 -10.92 5.39 5.14
CA GLU A 43 -12.29 4.89 5.08
C GLU A 43 -12.48 3.55 5.81
N GLU A 44 -11.48 2.66 5.81
CA GLU A 44 -11.52 1.42 6.59
C GLU A 44 -11.39 1.68 8.08
N LEU A 45 -10.43 2.54 8.49
CA LEU A 45 -10.24 2.90 9.89
C LEU A 45 -11.47 3.59 10.47
N LYS A 46 -12.14 4.44 9.69
CA LYS A 46 -13.38 5.13 10.08
C LYS A 46 -14.51 4.17 10.46
N ARG A 47 -14.58 2.98 9.86
CA ARG A 47 -15.63 1.97 10.13
C ARG A 47 -15.40 1.20 11.43
N ILE A 48 -14.26 1.39 12.08
CA ILE A 48 -13.88 0.68 13.30
C ILE A 48 -14.44 1.46 14.48
N GLU A 49 -15.44 0.89 15.14
CA GLU A 49 -16.09 1.49 16.30
C GLU A 49 -15.56 0.90 17.61
N CYS A 50 -15.14 -0.37 17.60
CA CYS A 50 -14.61 -1.06 18.77
C CYS A 50 -13.35 -1.89 18.50
N LYS A 51 -12.74 -2.42 19.56
CA LYS A 51 -11.50 -3.21 19.50
C LYS A 51 -11.68 -4.49 18.69
N GLU A 52 -12.83 -5.13 18.81
CA GLU A 52 -13.18 -6.35 18.09
C GLU A 52 -13.24 -6.11 16.57
N ASP A 53 -13.76 -4.94 16.15
CA ASP A 53 -13.74 -4.53 14.75
C ASP A 53 -12.32 -4.30 14.26
N LEU A 54 -11.50 -3.64 15.07
CA LEU A 54 -10.10 -3.39 14.77
C LEU A 54 -9.37 -4.72 14.54
N GLN A 55 -9.52 -5.67 15.46
CA GLN A 55 -8.90 -7.00 15.36
C GLN A 55 -9.29 -7.74 14.07
N LYS A 56 -10.58 -7.69 13.69
CA LYS A 56 -11.06 -8.29 12.43
C LYS A 56 -10.50 -7.58 11.20
N ALA A 57 -10.31 -6.27 11.27
CA ALA A 57 -9.80 -5.46 10.16
C ALA A 57 -8.27 -5.50 9.99
N LEU A 58 -7.51 -5.98 10.99
CA LEU A 58 -6.04 -5.98 10.97
C LEU A 58 -5.40 -6.53 9.68
N PRO A 59 -5.86 -7.67 9.10
CA PRO A 59 -5.25 -8.19 7.88
C PRO A 59 -5.37 -7.22 6.69
N ALA A 60 -6.53 -6.55 6.56
CA ALA A 60 -6.77 -5.58 5.50
C ALA A 60 -5.95 -4.30 5.72
N ILE A 61 -5.98 -3.77 6.95
CA ILE A 61 -5.21 -2.59 7.37
C ILE A 61 -3.71 -2.81 7.12
N LYS A 62 -3.17 -3.95 7.55
CA LYS A 62 -1.77 -4.34 7.35
C LYS A 62 -1.40 -4.34 5.86
N LYS A 63 -2.25 -4.93 5.02
CA LYS A 63 -2.04 -4.96 3.56
C LYS A 63 -1.94 -3.55 2.98
N ARG A 64 -2.77 -2.60 3.47
CA ARG A 64 -2.74 -1.21 3.02
C ARG A 64 -1.48 -0.47 3.48
N PHE A 65 -1.09 -0.61 4.74
CA PHE A 65 0.17 -0.02 5.22
C PHE A 65 1.36 -0.52 4.40
N ASN A 66 1.44 -1.82 4.14
CA ASN A 66 2.50 -2.39 3.31
C ASN A 66 2.47 -1.83 1.88
N LYS A 67 1.29 -1.68 1.27
CA LYS A 67 1.18 -1.10 -0.07
C LYS A 67 1.60 0.37 -0.11
N ILE A 68 1.23 1.15 0.91
CA ILE A 68 1.68 2.55 1.05
C ILE A 68 3.21 2.59 1.19
N ALA A 69 3.80 1.72 2.02
CA ALA A 69 5.25 1.64 2.14
C ALA A 69 5.94 1.28 0.82
N ASP A 70 5.39 0.35 0.04
CA ASP A 70 5.94 -0.01 -1.26
C ASP A 70 5.95 1.19 -2.24
N LEU A 71 4.90 2.03 -2.20
CA LEU A 71 4.82 3.25 -3.01
C LEU A 71 5.82 4.31 -2.55
N LEU A 72 6.00 4.48 -1.24
CA LEU A 72 6.98 5.39 -0.67
C LEU A 72 8.42 4.96 -0.97
N VAL A 73 8.71 3.66 -0.95
CA VAL A 73 10.01 3.11 -1.36
C VAL A 73 10.24 3.40 -2.85
N ALA A 74 9.24 3.17 -3.70
CA ALA A 74 9.34 3.46 -5.13
C ALA A 74 9.55 4.96 -5.42
N ALA A 75 9.03 5.85 -4.56
CA ALA A 75 9.16 7.29 -4.71
C ALA A 75 10.51 7.85 -4.22
N ARG A 76 11.29 7.09 -3.41
CA ARG A 76 12.50 7.61 -2.73
C ARG A 76 13.55 8.17 -3.69
N GLU A 77 13.73 7.53 -4.83
CA GLU A 77 14.77 7.88 -5.83
C GLU A 77 14.28 8.91 -6.84
N ILE A 78 13.05 9.40 -6.72
CA ILE A 78 12.48 10.39 -7.63
C ILE A 78 12.52 11.75 -6.94
N GLU A 79 13.10 12.74 -7.61
CA GLU A 79 13.08 14.12 -7.14
C GLU A 79 11.63 14.59 -6.99
N ALA A 80 11.18 14.71 -5.74
CA ALA A 80 9.81 15.08 -5.41
C ALA A 80 9.74 16.60 -5.20
N PRO A 81 8.75 17.28 -5.79
CA PRO A 81 8.48 18.65 -5.41
C PRO A 81 8.04 18.71 -3.94
N GLU A 82 8.23 19.86 -3.30
CA GLU A 82 7.62 20.13 -2.00
C GLU A 82 6.09 20.16 -2.17
N LEU A 83 5.39 19.37 -1.36
CA LEU A 83 3.95 19.16 -1.51
C LEU A 83 3.26 19.24 -0.17
N GLU A 84 2.12 19.92 -0.18
CA GLU A 84 1.22 19.92 0.95
C GLU A 84 0.59 18.54 1.18
N PRO A 85 0.26 18.21 2.44
CA PRO A 85 -0.54 17.04 2.77
C PRO A 85 -1.85 17.05 1.98
N SER A 86 -2.22 15.89 1.43
CA SER A 86 -3.53 15.75 0.81
C SER A 86 -4.62 15.60 1.89
N PHE A 87 -5.86 15.95 1.55
CA PHE A 87 -7.02 15.72 2.42
C PHE A 87 -7.13 14.25 2.88
N ALA A 88 -6.77 13.29 2.02
CA ALA A 88 -6.74 11.87 2.40
C ALA A 88 -5.72 11.61 3.52
N SER A 89 -4.57 12.28 3.50
CA SER A 89 -3.53 12.16 4.53
C SER A 89 -4.00 12.73 5.86
N GLU A 90 -4.69 13.87 5.83
CA GLU A 90 -5.31 14.47 7.02
C GLU A 90 -6.39 13.56 7.62
N GLN A 91 -7.27 12.99 6.78
CA GLN A 91 -8.29 12.04 7.23
C GLN A 91 -7.66 10.79 7.87
N LEU A 92 -6.62 10.24 7.25
CA LEU A 92 -5.89 9.11 7.82
C LEU A 92 -5.31 9.46 9.20
N PHE A 93 -4.73 10.65 9.35
CA PHE A 93 -4.19 11.11 10.62
C PHE A 93 -5.27 11.20 11.71
N VAL A 94 -6.42 11.80 11.40
CA VAL A 94 -7.55 11.92 12.34
C VAL A 94 -8.05 10.54 12.80
N GLU A 95 -8.23 9.60 11.87
CA GLU A 95 -8.73 8.26 12.22
C GLU A 95 -7.69 7.44 13.00
N LEU A 96 -6.40 7.58 12.69
CA LEU A 96 -5.35 6.94 13.48
C LEU A 96 -5.31 7.50 14.91
N ALA A 97 -5.36 8.82 15.07
CA ALA A 97 -5.40 9.45 16.38
C ALA A 97 -6.60 8.94 17.20
N ARG A 98 -7.78 8.86 16.58
CA ARG A 98 -8.98 8.30 17.23
C ARG A 98 -8.78 6.85 17.68
N LEU A 99 -8.17 6.00 16.86
CA LEU A 99 -7.93 4.60 17.21
C LEU A 99 -6.82 4.43 18.28
N TYR A 100 -5.91 5.39 18.40
CA TYR A 100 -4.86 5.36 19.44
C TYR A 100 -5.43 5.60 20.84
N GLU A 101 -6.51 6.38 20.95
CA GLU A 101 -7.24 6.61 22.20
C GLU A 101 -8.13 5.43 22.61
N MET A 102 -8.38 4.47 21.71
CA MET A 102 -9.15 3.27 22.01
C MET A 102 -8.32 2.30 22.90
N PRO A 103 -8.91 1.66 23.93
CA PRO A 103 -8.20 0.69 24.77
C PRO A 103 -7.55 -0.45 23.98
N GLY A 104 -6.21 -0.49 23.97
CA GLY A 104 -5.42 -1.47 23.22
C GLY A 104 -5.41 -1.25 21.70
N GLY A 105 -5.99 -0.16 21.20
CA GLY A 105 -6.01 0.16 19.77
C GLY A 105 -4.63 0.51 19.23
N ARG A 106 -3.86 1.28 20.01
CA ARG A 106 -2.47 1.62 19.70
C ARG A 106 -1.61 0.40 19.39
N ASP A 107 -1.54 -0.57 20.31
CA ASP A 107 -0.70 -1.77 20.14
C ASP A 107 -1.06 -2.56 18.88
N LEU A 108 -2.36 -2.67 18.58
CA LEU A 108 -2.86 -3.37 17.41
C LEU A 108 -2.50 -2.64 16.12
N ILE A 109 -2.61 -1.31 16.08
CA ILE A 109 -2.21 -0.50 14.92
C ILE A 109 -0.70 -0.55 14.72
N GLU A 110 0.10 -0.35 15.77
CA GLU A 110 1.57 -0.40 15.68
C GLU A 110 2.04 -1.78 15.21
N THR A 111 1.39 -2.86 15.68
CA THR A 111 1.63 -4.22 15.18
C THR A 111 1.33 -4.33 13.68
N ALA A 112 0.22 -3.77 13.21
CA ALA A 112 -0.15 -3.78 11.79
C ALA A 112 0.82 -2.95 10.93
N GLN A 113 1.41 -1.88 11.48
CA GLN A 113 2.37 -1.01 10.80
C GLN A 113 3.81 -1.56 10.79
N SER A 114 4.15 -2.46 11.71
CA SER A 114 5.53 -2.91 11.97
C SER A 114 6.30 -3.31 10.72
N GLU A 115 5.69 -4.09 9.83
CA GLU A 115 6.32 -4.56 8.59
C GLU A 115 6.54 -3.41 7.60
N ALA A 116 5.55 -2.53 7.43
CA ALA A 116 5.63 -1.36 6.56
C ALA A 116 6.77 -0.42 7.02
N VAL A 117 6.86 -0.16 8.32
CA VAL A 117 7.94 0.64 8.92
C VAL A 117 9.31 -0.02 8.69
N CYS A 118 9.40 -1.33 8.83
CA CYS A 118 10.65 -2.06 8.57
C CYS A 118 11.10 -1.92 7.11
N ARG A 119 10.16 -1.95 6.14
CA ARG A 119 10.47 -1.74 4.72
C ARG A 119 11.00 -0.34 4.46
N LEU A 120 10.40 0.69 5.06
CA LEU A 120 10.81 2.08 4.90
C LEU A 120 12.21 2.38 5.48
N ARG A 121 12.70 1.58 6.41
CA ARG A 121 14.04 1.77 7.01
C ARG A 121 15.17 1.14 6.21
N ARG A 122 14.85 0.22 5.30
CA ARG A 122 15.82 -0.39 4.39
C ARG A 122 16.04 0.52 3.19
#